data_AF-A0A0H4X8G3-F1
#
_entry.id   AF-A0A0H4X8G3-F1
#
_cell.length_a   1.000
_cell.length_b   1.000
_cell.length_c   1.000
_cell.angle_alpha   90.00
_cell.angle_beta   90.00
_cell.angle_gamma   90.00
#
_symmetry.space_group_name_H-M   'P 1'
#
loop_
_entity.id
_entity.type
_entity.pdbx_description
1 polymer ?
#
loop_
_entity_poly.entity_id
_entity_poly.type
_entity_poly.pdbx_seq_one_letter_code
_entity_poly.pdbx_strand_id
1 'polypeptide(L)'
;MNKKLLSAVMTSALCLVGCGEADPINPGPDGNNSPNLSTAQGIQTFLEGKTLTMRGDDIPSHPNGFSEDVNFGASSQCYQSVTMTVQGGNFRVDSVPGTIEGAPNAGQTGTCNPEVAQNPLSFTSTVVSIENVSADGECFDVAFTFPGFRQVGRGSFSADQRKLDLELFFEGGATGANCAAGGVGSASVNQVIGGNSQPFTGNAVQSYVISGS
;
A
#
# COMPACT_ATOMS: atom_id res chain seq x y z
N MET A 1 62.08 24.47 -43.62
CA MET A 1 60.61 24.35 -43.63
C MET A 1 60.16 23.71 -42.34
N ASN A 2 59.23 24.36 -41.64
CA ASN A 2 58.60 23.94 -40.40
C ASN A 2 57.86 22.59 -40.54
N LYS A 3 57.88 21.75 -39.49
CA LYS A 3 56.71 21.43 -38.65
C LYS A 3 57.05 20.38 -37.58
N LYS A 4 56.79 20.78 -36.32
CA LYS A 4 56.70 19.93 -35.13
C LYS A 4 55.54 18.95 -35.28
N LEU A 5 55.64 17.73 -34.76
CA LEU A 5 54.49 16.94 -34.32
C LEU A 5 54.85 16.15 -33.05
N LEU A 6 54.11 16.46 -32.00
CA LEU A 6 54.15 15.90 -30.64
C LEU A 6 53.41 14.56 -30.56
N SER A 7 53.77 13.80 -29.52
CA SER A 7 53.14 12.61 -28.96
C SER A 7 51.60 12.53 -29.02
N ALA A 8 51.09 11.31 -29.17
CA ALA A 8 49.91 10.84 -28.43
C ALA A 8 49.92 9.31 -28.33
N VAL A 9 50.21 8.79 -27.14
CA VAL A 9 49.95 7.40 -26.74
C VAL A 9 48.45 7.31 -26.50
N MET A 10 47.74 6.57 -27.35
CA MET A 10 46.34 6.23 -27.13
C MET A 10 46.25 5.09 -26.12
N THR A 11 45.99 5.43 -24.87
CA THR A 11 45.57 4.50 -23.82
C THR A 11 44.09 4.20 -24.04
N SER A 12 43.77 3.04 -24.61
CA SER A 12 42.40 2.54 -24.70
C SER A 12 41.91 2.14 -23.31
N ALA A 13 41.19 3.06 -22.65
CA ALA A 13 40.43 2.75 -21.45
C ALA A 13 39.19 1.93 -21.83
N LEU A 14 39.07 0.73 -21.27
CA LEU A 14 37.79 0.02 -21.19
C LEU A 14 36.83 0.85 -20.34
N CYS A 15 35.79 1.43 -20.95
CA CYS A 15 34.66 1.98 -20.23
C CYS A 15 33.64 0.88 -19.96
N LEU A 16 33.72 0.30 -18.77
CA LEU A 16 32.60 -0.37 -18.09
C LEU A 16 32.31 0.45 -16.83
N VAL A 17 31.39 1.41 -16.93
CA VAL A 17 30.64 1.92 -15.77
C VAL A 17 29.27 2.35 -16.27
N GLY A 18 28.21 1.81 -15.66
CA GLY A 18 26.83 2.16 -15.95
C GLY A 18 26.48 3.58 -15.53
N CYS A 19 25.51 4.17 -16.25
CA CYS A 19 24.75 5.30 -15.76
C CYS A 19 23.29 4.84 -15.78
N GLY A 20 22.81 4.37 -14.62
CA GLY A 20 21.40 4.46 -14.31
C GLY A 20 20.99 5.93 -14.40
N GLU A 21 19.81 6.17 -14.95
CA GLU A 21 19.17 7.47 -14.88
C GLU A 21 19.15 7.87 -13.40
N ALA A 22 19.78 9.00 -13.08
CA ALA A 22 19.66 9.58 -11.75
C ALA A 22 18.18 9.86 -11.52
N ASP A 23 17.64 9.30 -10.43
CA ASP A 23 16.25 9.51 -10.02
C ASP A 23 15.93 11.00 -10.02
N PRO A 24 14.80 11.44 -10.62
CA PRO A 24 14.39 12.83 -10.52
C PRO A 24 13.91 13.08 -9.10
N ILE A 25 14.85 13.40 -8.22
CA ILE A 25 14.57 14.02 -6.94
C ILE A 25 13.94 15.38 -7.28
N ASN A 26 12.66 15.56 -6.93
CA ASN A 26 12.04 16.87 -7.03
C ASN A 26 12.60 17.72 -5.88
N PRO A 27 13.32 18.82 -6.15
CA PRO A 27 13.69 19.72 -5.07
C PRO A 27 12.40 20.29 -4.47
N GLY A 28 12.10 19.89 -3.24
CA GLY A 28 11.00 20.50 -2.48
C GLY A 28 11.24 22.02 -2.32
N PRO A 29 10.18 22.81 -2.09
CA PRO A 29 10.29 24.26 -1.83
C PRO A 29 11.15 24.60 -0.60
N ASP A 30 11.52 23.60 0.21
CA ASP A 30 12.37 23.65 1.40
C ASP A 30 13.79 23.11 1.17
N GLY A 31 14.15 22.70 -0.05
CA GLY A 31 15.46 22.10 -0.35
C GLY A 31 15.62 20.68 0.20
N ASN A 32 14.54 20.04 0.66
CA ASN A 32 14.55 18.65 1.08
C ASN A 32 14.35 17.76 -0.16
N ASN A 33 15.28 16.83 -0.35
CA ASN A 33 15.29 15.88 -1.46
C ASN A 33 14.27 14.76 -1.20
N SER A 34 12.98 15.10 -1.10
CA SER A 34 11.92 14.11 -0.90
C SER A 34 11.65 13.34 -2.20
N PRO A 35 11.41 12.01 -2.12
CA PRO A 35 11.04 11.22 -3.30
C PRO A 35 9.80 11.80 -4.01
N ASN A 36 9.79 11.79 -5.34
CA ASN A 36 8.65 12.24 -6.13
C ASN A 36 7.50 11.22 -6.06
N LEU A 37 6.50 11.49 -5.21
CA LEU A 37 5.33 10.63 -5.02
C LEU A 37 4.39 10.54 -6.23
N SER A 38 4.66 11.28 -7.32
CA SER A 38 3.91 11.17 -8.58
C SER A 38 4.32 9.95 -9.43
N THR A 39 5.14 9.04 -8.88
CA THR A 39 5.63 7.84 -9.58
C THR A 39 5.62 6.62 -8.68
N ALA A 40 5.45 5.43 -9.26
CA ALA A 40 5.49 4.17 -8.53
C ALA A 40 6.81 3.99 -7.78
N GLN A 41 7.94 4.28 -8.43
CA GLN A 41 9.27 4.19 -7.83
C GLN A 41 9.43 5.18 -6.67
N GLY A 42 8.98 6.43 -6.84
CA GLY A 42 9.07 7.43 -5.77
C GLY A 42 8.24 7.06 -4.55
N ILE A 43 7.05 6.47 -4.74
CA ILE A 43 6.24 5.93 -3.64
C ILE A 43 6.97 4.78 -2.94
N GLN A 44 7.54 3.82 -3.68
CA GLN A 44 8.29 2.72 -3.09
C GLN A 44 9.52 3.21 -2.31
N THR A 45 10.30 4.10 -2.90
CA THR A 45 11.47 4.72 -2.25
C THR A 45 11.07 5.50 -1.01
N PHE A 46 9.93 6.21 -1.03
CA PHE A 46 9.42 6.89 0.15
C PHE A 46 9.02 5.92 1.25
N LEU A 47 8.35 4.82 0.93
CA LEU A 47 7.86 3.87 1.93
C LEU A 47 8.94 2.94 2.48
N GLU A 48 10.03 2.72 1.74
CA GLU A 48 11.13 1.82 2.15
C GLU A 48 11.67 2.18 3.54
N GLY A 49 11.82 1.16 4.40
CA GLY A 49 12.28 1.33 5.79
C GLY A 49 11.24 1.91 6.75
N LYS A 50 10.07 2.35 6.26
CA LYS A 50 9.01 2.91 7.09
C LYS A 50 8.10 1.84 7.69
N THR A 51 7.45 2.23 8.77
CA THR A 51 6.41 1.47 9.46
C THR A 51 5.07 2.19 9.32
N LEU A 52 4.05 1.46 8.89
CA LEU A 52 2.69 1.92 8.65
C LEU A 52 1.79 1.29 9.71
N THR A 53 1.12 2.09 10.55
CA THR A 53 0.33 1.57 11.67
C THR A 53 -1.13 2.00 11.56
N MET A 54 -2.04 1.04 11.62
CA MET A 54 -3.49 1.25 11.69
C MET A 54 -4.02 0.72 13.03
N ARG A 55 -4.80 1.52 13.75
CA ARG A 55 -5.41 1.18 15.06
C ARG A 55 -6.57 2.12 15.40
N GLY A 56 -7.49 1.69 16.26
CA GLY A 56 -8.61 2.53 16.70
C GLY A 56 -9.42 3.07 15.51
N ASP A 57 -9.71 4.36 15.49
CA ASP A 57 -10.50 5.03 14.44
C ASP A 57 -9.88 4.96 13.03
N ASP A 58 -8.60 4.60 12.92
CA ASP A 58 -7.95 4.40 11.62
C ASP A 58 -8.36 3.04 10.97
N ILE A 59 -8.98 2.13 11.73
CA ILE A 59 -9.55 0.87 11.24
C ILE A 59 -10.98 1.11 10.78
N PRO A 60 -11.32 0.82 9.51
CA PRO A 60 -12.66 1.05 9.01
C PRO A 60 -13.58 -0.14 9.33
N SER A 61 -14.90 0.07 9.24
CA SER A 61 -15.88 -0.98 9.55
C SER A 61 -15.92 -2.15 8.56
N HIS A 62 -15.37 -1.97 7.35
CA HIS A 62 -15.32 -3.00 6.31
C HIS A 62 -13.93 -3.12 5.69
N PRO A 63 -12.89 -3.50 6.46
CA PRO A 63 -11.56 -3.69 5.91
C PRO A 63 -11.61 -4.75 4.80
N ASN A 64 -10.89 -4.53 3.71
CA ASN A 64 -10.89 -5.42 2.55
C ASN A 64 -12.29 -5.66 1.94
N GLY A 65 -13.25 -4.77 2.22
CA GLY A 65 -14.64 -4.83 1.79
C GLY A 65 -15.57 -5.69 2.65
N PHE A 66 -15.07 -6.41 3.66
CA PHE A 66 -15.89 -7.27 4.49
C PHE A 66 -16.12 -6.66 5.86
N SER A 67 -17.36 -6.72 6.35
CA SER A 67 -17.71 -6.23 7.69
C SER A 67 -16.84 -6.89 8.76
N GLU A 68 -16.29 -6.06 9.66
CA GLU A 68 -15.50 -6.49 10.81
C GLU A 68 -16.28 -7.38 11.79
N ASP A 69 -17.61 -7.30 11.76
CA ASP A 69 -18.52 -8.05 12.64
C ASP A 69 -18.76 -9.49 12.20
N VAL A 70 -18.26 -9.89 11.01
CA VAL A 70 -18.48 -11.25 10.49
C VAL A 70 -17.29 -12.15 10.83
N ASN A 71 -17.61 -13.30 11.44
CA ASN A 71 -16.63 -14.33 11.73
C ASN A 71 -16.26 -15.11 10.46
N PHE A 72 -15.06 -14.91 9.94
CA PHE A 72 -14.45 -15.69 8.85
C PHE A 72 -13.30 -16.58 9.37
N GLY A 73 -13.28 -16.88 10.67
CA GLY A 73 -12.20 -17.57 11.36
C GLY A 73 -10.93 -16.72 11.37
N ALA A 74 -9.80 -17.33 11.01
CA ALA A 74 -8.52 -16.63 10.93
C ALA A 74 -8.48 -15.49 9.89
N SER A 75 -9.46 -15.45 8.98
CA SER A 75 -9.60 -14.41 7.96
C SER A 75 -10.58 -13.30 8.34
N SER A 76 -11.03 -13.23 9.59
CA SER A 76 -11.87 -12.13 10.06
C SER A 76 -11.18 -10.77 9.95
N GLN A 77 -11.99 -9.73 9.72
CA GLN A 77 -11.51 -8.36 9.56
C GLN A 77 -11.62 -7.53 10.85
N CYS A 78 -11.99 -8.14 11.98
CA CYS A 78 -11.96 -7.49 13.28
C CYS A 78 -10.51 -7.33 13.74
N TYR A 79 -9.98 -6.12 13.67
CA TYR A 79 -8.59 -5.83 14.03
C TYR A 79 -8.52 -4.99 15.31
N GLN A 80 -7.58 -5.32 16.18
CA GLN A 80 -7.10 -4.38 17.20
C GLN A 80 -6.08 -3.42 16.58
N SER A 81 -5.14 -3.97 15.81
CA SER A 81 -4.13 -3.19 15.11
C SER A 81 -3.56 -3.96 13.93
N VAL A 82 -3.03 -3.21 12.97
CA VAL A 82 -2.25 -3.72 11.85
C VAL A 82 -1.00 -2.86 11.73
N THR A 83 0.16 -3.51 11.64
CA THR A 83 1.44 -2.85 11.37
C THR A 83 2.02 -3.43 10.09
N MET A 84 2.41 -2.55 9.17
CA MET A 84 3.15 -2.94 7.97
C MET A 84 4.55 -2.38 8.04
N THR A 85 5.56 -3.24 7.86
CA THR A 85 6.95 -2.82 7.70
C THR A 85 7.34 -3.01 6.24
N VAL A 86 7.93 -1.98 5.63
CA VAL A 86 8.33 -2.01 4.22
C VAL A 86 9.83 -2.24 4.11
N GLN A 87 10.22 -3.31 3.42
CA GLN A 87 11.61 -3.66 3.20
C GLN A 87 11.82 -4.36 1.85
N GLY A 88 12.78 -3.89 1.07
CA GLY A 88 13.13 -4.42 -0.24
C GLY A 88 11.94 -4.40 -1.20
N GLY A 89 11.07 -3.37 -1.10
CA GLY A 89 9.84 -3.26 -1.88
C GLY A 89 8.71 -4.22 -1.47
N ASN A 90 8.89 -5.03 -0.42
CA ASN A 90 7.86 -5.90 0.13
C ASN A 90 7.28 -5.34 1.42
N PHE A 91 6.06 -5.76 1.71
CA PHE A 91 5.29 -5.35 2.88
C PHE A 91 5.12 -6.58 3.75
N ARG A 92 5.76 -6.55 4.93
CA ARG A 92 5.45 -7.47 6.01
C ARG A 92 4.30 -6.88 6.80
N VAL A 93 3.19 -7.59 6.86
CA VAL A 93 2.01 -7.23 7.62
C VAL A 93 1.95 -8.09 8.86
N ASP A 94 1.93 -7.45 10.02
CA ASP A 94 1.68 -8.06 11.31
C ASP A 94 0.34 -7.50 11.82
N SER A 95 -0.67 -8.37 11.94
CA SER A 95 -1.99 -7.99 12.43
C SER A 95 -2.27 -8.64 13.79
N VAL A 96 -2.91 -7.88 14.67
CA VAL A 96 -3.47 -8.37 15.92
C VAL A 96 -4.99 -8.34 15.78
N PRO A 97 -5.66 -9.49 15.61
CA PRO A 97 -7.11 -9.52 15.52
C PRO A 97 -7.75 -9.16 16.86
N GLY A 98 -8.93 -8.54 16.79
CA GLY A 98 -9.85 -8.43 17.93
C GLY A 98 -10.73 -9.67 18.05
N THR A 99 -11.62 -9.68 19.04
CA THR A 99 -12.58 -10.77 19.24
C THR A 99 -13.95 -10.38 18.70
N ILE A 100 -14.62 -11.28 17.97
CA ILE A 100 -16.00 -11.06 17.53
C ILE A 100 -16.94 -11.71 18.54
N GLU A 101 -17.59 -10.87 19.34
CA GLU A 101 -18.51 -11.30 20.39
C GLU A 101 -19.84 -11.77 19.79
N GLY A 102 -20.43 -12.82 20.35
CA GLY A 102 -21.72 -13.36 19.89
C GLY A 102 -21.66 -14.19 18.60
N ALA A 103 -20.49 -14.37 17.99
CA ALA A 103 -20.30 -15.16 16.77
C ALA A 103 -19.23 -16.26 16.96
N PRO A 104 -19.51 -17.34 17.73
CA PRO A 104 -18.52 -18.38 18.01
C PRO A 104 -18.08 -19.21 16.79
N ASN A 105 -18.85 -19.23 15.70
CA ASN A 105 -18.57 -20.04 14.51
C ASN A 105 -18.43 -19.17 13.25
N ALA A 106 -17.66 -19.67 12.28
CA ALA A 106 -17.52 -19.03 10.98
C ALA A 106 -18.87 -18.87 10.27
N GLY A 107 -19.04 -17.75 9.56
CA GLY A 107 -20.27 -17.33 8.89
C GLY A 107 -21.28 -16.63 9.80
N GLN A 108 -21.03 -16.55 11.11
CA GLN A 108 -21.90 -15.82 12.03
C GLN A 108 -21.52 -14.34 12.11
N THR A 109 -22.53 -13.50 12.33
CA THR A 109 -22.36 -12.06 12.59
C THR A 109 -22.46 -11.81 14.09
N GLY A 110 -21.55 -11.00 14.61
CA GLY A 110 -21.48 -10.62 16.01
C GLY A 110 -21.18 -9.14 16.15
N THR A 111 -20.32 -8.79 17.10
CA THR A 111 -19.79 -7.44 17.26
C THR A 111 -18.29 -7.52 17.44
N CYS A 112 -17.54 -6.82 16.59
CA CYS A 112 -16.10 -6.71 16.74
C CYS A 112 -15.76 -5.95 18.03
N ASN A 113 -14.95 -6.58 18.88
CA ASN A 113 -14.36 -5.98 20.06
C ASN A 113 -12.83 -5.92 19.89
N PRO A 114 -12.27 -4.76 19.50
CA PRO A 114 -10.84 -4.59 19.29
C PRO A 114 -10.03 -4.56 20.59
N GLU A 115 -10.68 -4.39 21.76
CA GLU A 115 -10.01 -4.36 23.06
C GLU A 115 -9.64 -5.77 23.56
N VAL A 116 -10.23 -6.82 22.98
CA VAL A 116 -9.97 -8.21 23.35
C VAL A 116 -9.16 -8.89 22.24
N ALA A 117 -7.85 -8.70 22.32
CA ALA A 117 -6.90 -9.21 21.33
C ALA A 117 -6.88 -10.74 21.23
N GLN A 118 -6.65 -11.23 20.02
CA GLN A 118 -6.39 -12.63 19.70
C GLN A 118 -4.92 -12.84 19.29
N ASN A 119 -4.58 -14.07 18.95
CA ASN A 119 -3.23 -14.42 18.51
C ASN A 119 -2.85 -13.63 17.26
N PRO A 120 -1.67 -12.97 17.23
CA PRO A 120 -1.21 -12.25 16.07
C PRO A 120 -1.03 -13.15 14.83
N LEU A 121 -1.22 -12.54 13.66
CA LEU A 121 -0.98 -13.15 12.36
C LEU A 121 0.07 -12.33 11.61
N SER A 122 0.96 -13.01 10.89
CA SER A 122 2.01 -12.36 10.11
C SER A 122 2.07 -12.94 8.70
N PHE A 123 2.14 -12.06 7.71
CA PHE A 123 2.30 -12.41 6.32
C PHE A 123 3.19 -11.40 5.62
N THR A 124 3.87 -11.80 4.55
CA THR A 124 4.77 -10.93 3.79
C THR A 124 4.43 -11.03 2.32
N SER A 125 4.31 -9.88 1.66
CA SER A 125 4.03 -9.84 0.24
C SER A 125 5.17 -10.49 -0.54
N THR A 126 4.83 -11.18 -1.62
CA THR A 126 5.80 -11.66 -2.60
C THR A 126 5.96 -10.68 -3.76
N VAL A 127 4.93 -9.88 -4.03
CA VAL A 127 4.91 -8.87 -5.08
C VAL A 127 4.04 -7.71 -4.62
N VAL A 128 4.50 -6.48 -4.87
CA VAL A 128 3.70 -5.26 -4.76
C VAL A 128 3.76 -4.50 -6.08
N SER A 129 2.60 -4.17 -6.65
CA SER A 129 2.49 -3.33 -7.84
C SER A 129 1.86 -2.00 -7.49
N ILE A 130 2.44 -0.90 -7.98
CA ILE A 130 1.90 0.46 -7.86
C ILE A 130 1.82 1.03 -9.28
N GLU A 131 0.65 1.50 -9.66
CA GLU A 131 0.34 1.93 -11.03
C GLU A 131 -0.56 3.17 -11.03
N ASN A 132 -0.73 3.81 -12.20
CA ASN A 132 -1.66 4.92 -12.41
C ASN A 132 -1.57 6.05 -11.35
N VAL A 133 -0.34 6.38 -10.95
CA VAL A 133 -0.06 7.34 -9.89
C VAL A 133 -0.40 8.76 -10.36
N SER A 134 -1.28 9.44 -9.63
CA SER A 134 -1.57 10.85 -9.81
C SER A 134 -0.52 11.74 -9.15
N ALA A 135 -0.60 13.05 -9.38
CA ALA A 135 0.32 14.01 -8.76
C ALA A 135 0.39 13.80 -7.25
N ASP A 136 1.61 13.87 -6.72
CA ASP A 136 1.95 13.81 -5.29
C ASP A 136 1.37 12.61 -4.52
N GLY A 137 1.01 11.54 -5.23
CA GLY A 137 0.41 10.35 -4.64
C GLY A 137 -1.00 10.59 -4.09
N GLU A 138 -1.74 11.58 -4.62
CA GLU A 138 -3.14 11.85 -4.28
C GLU A 138 -4.07 10.66 -4.58
N CYS A 139 -3.68 9.80 -5.54
CA CYS A 139 -4.28 8.51 -5.82
C CYS A 139 -3.27 7.65 -6.59
N PHE A 140 -3.17 6.37 -6.24
CA PHE A 140 -2.48 5.37 -7.06
C PHE A 140 -3.18 4.02 -6.94
N ASP A 141 -3.13 3.23 -8.01
CA ASP A 141 -3.60 1.84 -7.96
C ASP A 141 -2.53 0.98 -7.30
N VAL A 142 -2.95 0.06 -6.43
CA VAL A 142 -2.04 -0.81 -5.69
C VAL A 142 -2.55 -2.24 -5.67
N ALA A 143 -1.62 -3.19 -5.75
CA ALA A 143 -1.90 -4.58 -5.42
C ALA A 143 -0.80 -5.18 -4.56
N PHE A 144 -1.23 -5.93 -3.54
CA PHE A 144 -0.38 -6.72 -2.67
C PHE A 144 -0.66 -8.20 -2.90
N THR A 145 0.34 -8.94 -3.36
CA THR A 145 0.25 -10.39 -3.55
C THR A 145 0.93 -11.09 -2.39
N PHE A 146 0.20 -11.97 -1.72
CA PHE A 146 0.68 -12.81 -0.62
C PHE A 146 0.58 -14.29 -1.03
N PRO A 147 1.24 -15.20 -0.29
CA PRO A 147 0.99 -16.63 -0.46
C PRO A 147 -0.50 -16.97 -0.22
N GLY A 148 -1.20 -17.33 -1.29
CA GLY A 148 -2.59 -17.81 -1.26
C GLY A 148 -3.68 -16.76 -1.48
N PHE A 149 -3.36 -15.46 -1.47
CA PHE A 149 -4.35 -14.42 -1.76
C PHE A 149 -3.71 -13.13 -2.29
N ARG A 150 -4.53 -12.30 -2.94
CA ARG A 150 -4.15 -10.98 -3.44
C ARG A 150 -5.16 -9.95 -3.01
N GLN A 151 -4.66 -8.78 -2.61
CA GLN A 151 -5.46 -7.60 -2.35
C GLN A 151 -5.17 -6.57 -3.44
N VAL A 152 -6.21 -5.90 -3.91
CA VAL A 152 -6.16 -4.89 -4.96
C VAL A 152 -6.98 -3.69 -4.54
N GLY A 153 -6.60 -2.51 -4.98
CA GLY A 153 -7.34 -1.31 -4.66
C GLY A 153 -6.58 -0.05 -5.06
N ARG A 154 -6.77 0.99 -4.26
CA ARG A 154 -6.13 2.30 -4.44
C ARG A 154 -5.59 2.83 -3.12
N GLY A 155 -4.56 3.65 -3.20
CA GLY A 155 -3.98 4.35 -2.07
C GLY A 155 -3.85 5.84 -2.30
N SER A 156 -3.71 6.61 -1.23
CA SER A 156 -3.42 8.04 -1.26
C SER A 156 -2.61 8.47 -0.05
N PHE A 157 -1.71 9.42 -0.24
CA PHE A 157 -1.02 10.07 0.88
C PHE A 157 -1.81 11.28 1.39
N SER A 158 -1.75 11.53 2.70
CA SER A 158 -2.15 12.84 3.22
C SER A 158 -1.20 13.93 2.69
N ALA A 159 -1.68 15.18 2.65
CA ALA A 159 -0.88 16.31 2.16
C ALA A 159 0.43 16.53 2.94
N ASP A 160 0.47 16.17 4.22
CA ASP A 160 1.67 16.23 5.07
C ASP A 160 2.52 14.94 5.02
N GLN A 161 2.11 13.96 4.21
CA GLN A 161 2.75 12.66 4.01
C GLN A 161 2.95 11.86 5.30
N ARG A 162 2.13 12.12 6.33
CA ARG A 162 2.14 11.39 7.60
C ARG A 162 1.15 10.24 7.65
N LYS A 163 0.21 10.20 6.71
CA LYS A 163 -0.76 9.12 6.57
C LYS A 163 -0.72 8.55 5.16
N LEU A 164 -0.91 7.23 5.09
CA LEU A 164 -1.22 6.50 3.88
C LEU A 164 -2.61 5.89 4.08
N ASP A 165 -3.57 6.29 3.25
CA ASP A 165 -4.89 5.66 3.21
C ASP A 165 -4.90 4.61 2.10
N LEU A 166 -5.37 3.40 2.42
CA LEU A 166 -5.51 2.29 1.49
C LEU A 166 -6.95 1.80 1.48
N GLU A 167 -7.59 1.84 0.32
CA GLU A 167 -8.90 1.22 0.11
C GLU A 167 -8.71 -0.06 -0.71
N LEU A 168 -8.60 -1.18 0.02
CA LEU A 168 -8.28 -2.49 -0.54
C LEU A 168 -9.50 -3.38 -0.53
N PHE A 169 -9.50 -4.33 -1.46
CA PHE A 169 -10.44 -5.45 -1.55
C PHE A 169 -9.66 -6.71 -1.92
N PHE A 170 -10.15 -7.88 -1.55
CA PHE A 170 -9.62 -9.12 -2.11
C PHE A 170 -9.83 -9.13 -3.63
N GLU A 171 -8.87 -9.70 -4.38
CA GLU A 171 -8.95 -9.78 -5.84
C GLU A 171 -10.27 -10.44 -6.29
N GLY A 172 -10.97 -9.79 -7.21
CA GLY A 172 -12.30 -10.21 -7.67
C GLY A 172 -13.45 -9.88 -6.71
N GLY A 173 -13.18 -9.37 -5.52
CA GLY A 173 -14.17 -9.00 -4.50
C GLY A 173 -14.81 -7.62 -4.69
N ALA A 174 -14.28 -6.80 -5.60
CA ALA A 174 -14.85 -5.49 -5.94
C ALA A 174 -14.51 -5.06 -7.38
N THR A 175 -15.30 -4.11 -7.88
CA THR A 175 -15.03 -3.36 -9.11
C THR A 175 -15.08 -1.86 -8.81
N GLY A 176 -14.38 -1.04 -9.60
CA GLY A 176 -14.37 0.42 -9.41
C GLY A 176 -13.56 0.92 -8.22
N ALA A 177 -12.72 0.05 -7.63
CA ALA A 177 -11.78 0.37 -6.55
C ALA A 177 -10.38 0.78 -7.10
N ASN A 178 -10.36 1.62 -8.13
CA ASN A 178 -9.13 2.12 -8.77
C ASN A 178 -9.24 3.64 -9.01
N CYS A 179 -8.11 4.28 -9.25
CA CYS A 179 -8.01 5.73 -9.39
C CYS A 179 -8.72 6.26 -10.64
N ALA A 180 -8.88 5.44 -11.68
CA ALA A 180 -9.66 5.80 -12.86
C ALA A 180 -11.17 5.92 -12.56
N ALA A 181 -11.66 5.19 -11.55
CA ALA A 181 -13.06 5.24 -11.11
C ALA A 181 -13.32 6.30 -10.02
N GLY A 182 -12.27 6.81 -9.36
CA GLY A 182 -12.31 7.90 -8.39
C GLY A 182 -11.16 7.87 -7.38
N GLY A 183 -11.03 8.90 -6.56
CA GLY A 183 -10.08 8.92 -5.44
C GLY A 183 -10.47 7.95 -4.32
N VAL A 184 -9.54 7.69 -3.40
CA VAL A 184 -9.76 6.82 -2.22
C VAL A 184 -11.05 7.19 -1.49
N GLY A 185 -11.90 6.20 -1.19
CA GLY A 185 -13.17 6.38 -0.51
C GLY A 185 -14.32 6.92 -1.38
N SER A 186 -14.14 7.09 -2.69
CA SER A 186 -15.24 7.48 -3.57
C SER A 186 -16.31 6.38 -3.67
N ALA A 187 -17.59 6.78 -3.78
CA ALA A 187 -18.73 5.89 -3.96
C ALA A 187 -18.83 5.22 -5.35
N SER A 188 -17.68 4.94 -5.97
CA SER A 188 -17.54 4.26 -7.26
C SER A 188 -17.43 2.74 -7.13
N VAL A 189 -17.20 2.25 -5.92
CA VAL A 189 -16.95 0.84 -5.66
C VAL A 189 -18.26 0.05 -5.68
N ASN A 190 -18.27 -1.05 -6.42
CA ASN A 190 -19.26 -2.11 -6.26
C ASN A 190 -18.59 -3.34 -5.66
N GLN A 191 -19.18 -3.90 -4.63
CA GLN A 191 -18.75 -5.16 -4.06
C GLN A 191 -19.29 -6.34 -4.87
N VAL A 192 -18.47 -7.37 -5.06
CA VAL A 192 -18.84 -8.60 -5.75
C VAL A 192 -18.99 -9.73 -4.72
N ILE A 193 -20.22 -10.18 -4.50
CA ILE A 193 -20.53 -11.28 -3.58
C ILE A 193 -21.30 -12.35 -4.34
N GLY A 194 -20.77 -13.58 -4.35
CA GLY A 194 -21.40 -14.70 -5.06
C GLY A 194 -21.58 -14.47 -6.55
N GLY A 195 -20.72 -13.65 -7.17
CA GLY A 195 -20.82 -13.26 -8.58
C GLY A 195 -21.77 -12.10 -8.88
N ASN A 196 -22.49 -11.58 -7.88
CA ASN A 196 -23.36 -10.42 -8.04
C ASN A 196 -22.62 -9.15 -7.66
N SER A 197 -22.69 -8.14 -8.52
CA SER A 197 -22.14 -6.80 -8.28
C SER A 197 -23.22 -5.90 -7.68
N GLN A 198 -22.92 -5.27 -6.55
CA GLN A 198 -23.82 -4.33 -5.87
C GLN A 198 -23.05 -3.12 -5.34
N PRO A 199 -23.68 -1.94 -5.22
CA PRO A 199 -23.04 -0.76 -4.63
C PRO A 199 -22.47 -1.09 -3.25
N PHE A 200 -21.21 -0.75 -3.03
CA PHE A 200 -20.58 -0.90 -1.72
C PHE A 200 -21.11 0.19 -0.78
N THR A 201 -21.61 -0.22 0.39
CA THR A 201 -22.20 0.68 1.39
C THR A 201 -21.39 0.80 2.68
N GLY A 202 -20.28 0.06 2.78
CA GLY A 202 -19.38 0.10 3.92
C GLY A 202 -18.32 1.19 3.82
N ASN A 203 -17.38 1.16 4.76
CA ASN A 203 -16.14 1.93 4.68
C ASN A 203 -14.96 0.94 4.58
N ALA A 204 -14.16 1.00 3.53
CA ALA A 204 -12.99 0.15 3.34
C ALA A 204 -11.65 0.91 3.42
N VAL A 205 -11.70 2.21 3.71
CA VAL A 205 -10.51 3.07 3.77
C VAL A 205 -9.74 2.80 5.07
N GLN A 206 -8.61 2.12 4.94
CA GLN A 206 -7.69 1.80 6.01
C GLN A 206 -6.66 2.92 6.12
N SER A 207 -6.65 3.65 7.24
CA SER A 207 -5.70 4.75 7.43
C SER A 207 -4.46 4.24 8.17
N TYR A 208 -3.27 4.51 7.64
CA TYR A 208 -2.02 4.11 8.26
C TYR A 208 -1.19 5.33 8.62
N VAL A 209 -0.86 5.48 9.90
CA VAL A 209 0.13 6.45 10.36
C VAL A 209 1.51 5.97 9.93
N ILE A 210 2.24 6.84 9.25
CA ILE A 210 3.59 6.60 8.74
C ILE A 210 4.61 7.03 9.78
N SER A 211 5.58 6.16 10.06
CA SER A 211 6.68 6.43 10.97
C SER A 211 7.98 5.78 10.49
N GLY A 212 9.11 6.27 10.98
CA GLY A 212 10.45 5.84 10.54
C GLY A 212 11.00 6.67 9.38
N SER A 213 12.30 6.51 9.16
CA SER A 213 13.10 7.28 8.19
C SER A 213 13.53 6.42 7.03
#